data_AF-A0A5C1AL74-F1
#
_entry.id   AF-A0A5C1AL74-F1
#
_cell.length_a   1.000
_cell.length_b   1.000
_cell.length_c   1.000
_cell.angle_alpha   90.00
_cell.angle_beta   90.00
_cell.angle_gamma   90.00
#
_symmetry.space_group_name_H-M   'P 1'
#
loop_
_entity.id
_entity.type
_entity.pdbx_description
1 polymer ?
#
loop_
_entity_poly.entity_id
_entity_poly.type
_entity_poly.pdbx_seq_one_letter_code
_entity_poly.pdbx_strand_id
1 'polypeptide(L)'
;MEPNPGRGPRPEDHRVGQLELQRLEETDILNKKLINGGAWDTNTLFNTLQYHAVRLQVFHEIYGDSRASVGAFERFVADAEELETVIRKRFDVGTVRQQDLTLTASYAARAKKELEALKLRVGAK
;
A
#
# COMPACT_ATOMS: atom_id res chain seq x y z
N MET A 1 -11.71 4.25 31.95
CA MET A 1 -11.54 5.59 31.35
C MET A 1 -12.10 5.52 29.95
N GLU A 2 -13.25 6.14 29.72
CA GLU A 2 -13.85 6.20 28.37
C GLU A 2 -13.14 7.28 27.53
N PRO A 3 -12.89 7.05 26.23
CA PRO A 3 -12.31 8.06 25.36
C PRO A 3 -13.35 9.14 25.00
N ASN A 4 -12.95 10.39 25.17
CA ASN A 4 -13.75 11.59 24.92
C ASN A 4 -13.88 11.85 23.39
N PRO A 5 -15.09 11.88 22.80
CA PRO A 5 -15.31 11.81 21.34
C PRO A 5 -15.03 13.12 20.57
N GLY A 6 -14.42 14.12 21.20
CA GLY A 6 -14.26 15.47 20.63
C GLY A 6 -12.82 15.99 20.45
N ARG A 7 -11.79 15.19 20.77
CA ARG A 7 -10.40 15.59 20.50
C ARG A 7 -9.95 15.01 19.16
N GLY A 8 -9.70 15.88 18.18
CA GLY A 8 -8.91 15.52 17.02
C GLY A 8 -7.57 14.90 17.43
N PRO A 9 -6.91 14.15 16.53
CA PRO A 9 -5.71 13.38 16.86
C PRO A 9 -4.67 14.28 17.54
N ARG A 10 -4.08 13.81 18.64
CA ARG A 10 -3.10 14.63 19.37
C ARG A 10 -1.87 14.83 18.48
N PRO A 11 -1.14 15.96 18.60
CA PRO A 11 0.07 16.20 17.81
C PRO A 11 1.12 15.08 17.94
N GLU A 12 1.16 14.40 19.08
CA GLU A 12 2.00 13.23 19.34
C GLU A 12 1.59 12.01 18.50
N ASP A 13 0.29 11.74 18.39
CA ASP A 13 -0.27 10.65 17.57
C ASP A 13 0.06 10.89 16.07
N HIS A 14 0.01 12.15 15.63
CA HIS A 14 0.36 12.57 14.27
C HIS A 14 1.85 12.37 13.96
N ARG A 15 2.74 12.63 14.94
CA ARG A 15 4.19 12.48 14.79
C ARG A 15 4.63 11.01 14.79
N VAL A 16 3.96 10.16 15.57
CA VAL A 16 4.17 8.70 15.54
C VAL A 16 3.75 8.14 14.18
N GLY A 17 2.57 8.53 13.67
CA GLY A 17 2.11 8.09 12.35
C GLY A 17 3.05 8.51 11.21
N GLN A 18 3.66 9.69 11.28
CA GLN A 18 4.67 10.12 10.29
C GLN A 18 5.97 9.31 10.32
N LEU A 19 6.47 8.98 11.52
CA LEU A 19 7.65 8.12 11.68
C LEU A 19 7.37 6.69 11.20
N GLU A 20 6.16 6.20 11.46
CA GLU A 20 5.72 4.91 10.97
C GLU A 20 5.63 4.91 9.44
N LEU A 21 5.03 5.93 8.82
CA LEU A 21 5.03 6.11 7.37
C LEU A 21 6.45 6.16 6.75
N GLN A 22 7.42 6.82 7.40
CA GLN A 22 8.80 6.87 6.90
C GLN A 22 9.49 5.51 6.94
N ARG A 23 9.46 4.83 8.10
CA ARG A 23 10.02 3.46 8.22
C ARG A 23 9.36 2.51 7.25
N LEU A 24 8.06 2.73 7.08
CA LEU A 24 7.32 2.01 6.10
C LEU A 24 7.94 2.27 4.71
N GLU A 25 8.02 3.51 4.25
CA GLU A 25 8.55 3.85 2.91
C GLU A 25 9.95 3.29 2.64
N GLU A 26 10.85 3.30 3.63
CA GLU A 26 12.17 2.69 3.52
C GLU A 26 12.10 1.17 3.26
N THR A 27 11.18 0.48 3.93
CA THR A 27 10.96 -0.95 3.77
C THR A 27 10.41 -1.28 2.38
N ASP A 28 9.50 -0.44 1.85
CA ASP A 28 8.98 -0.56 0.48
C ASP A 28 10.09 -0.48 -0.56
N ILE A 29 10.97 0.52 -0.42
CA ILE A 29 12.06 0.77 -1.36
C ILE A 29 13.02 -0.43 -1.38
N LEU A 30 13.33 -1.00 -0.21
CA LEU A 30 14.19 -2.19 -0.13
C LEU A 30 13.52 -3.41 -0.77
N ASN A 31 12.25 -3.67 -0.48
CA ASN A 31 11.52 -4.80 -1.05
C ASN A 31 11.37 -4.67 -2.58
N LYS A 32 11.05 -3.48 -3.11
CA LYS A 32 10.99 -3.22 -4.55
C LYS A 32 12.33 -3.49 -5.23
N LYS A 33 13.45 -3.11 -4.60
CA LYS A 33 14.80 -3.40 -5.13
C LYS A 33 15.07 -4.90 -5.18
N LEU A 34 14.69 -5.66 -4.15
CA LEU A 34 14.84 -7.12 -4.11
C LEU A 34 13.98 -7.80 -5.19
N ILE A 35 12.73 -7.35 -5.34
CA ILE A 35 11.78 -7.88 -6.32
C ILE A 35 12.27 -7.63 -7.75
N ASN A 36 12.67 -6.39 -8.06
CA ASN A 36 13.20 -6.02 -9.37
C ASN A 36 14.52 -6.73 -9.67
N GLY A 37 15.40 -6.85 -8.67
CA GLY A 37 16.67 -7.58 -8.78
C GLY A 37 16.52 -9.10 -8.91
N GLY A 38 15.32 -9.66 -8.70
CA GLY A 38 15.09 -11.11 -8.75
C GLY A 38 15.67 -11.88 -7.55
N ALA A 39 16.12 -11.17 -6.51
CA ALA A 39 16.68 -11.74 -5.29
C ALA A 39 15.63 -11.73 -4.17
N TRP A 40 14.45 -12.29 -4.46
CA TRP A 40 13.31 -12.24 -3.56
C TRP A 40 12.64 -13.62 -3.42
N ASP A 41 11.95 -13.83 -2.31
CA ASP A 41 11.21 -15.05 -2.01
C ASP A 41 9.72 -14.73 -1.77
N THR A 42 8.87 -15.75 -1.64
CA THR A 42 7.45 -15.56 -1.34
C THR A 42 7.21 -14.67 -0.12
N ASN A 43 8.11 -14.66 0.87
CA ASN A 43 8.00 -13.80 2.06
C ASN A 43 8.25 -12.33 1.72
N THR A 44 9.19 -12.03 0.82
CA THR A 44 9.47 -10.67 0.34
C THR A 44 8.26 -10.10 -0.39
N LEU A 45 7.59 -10.92 -1.22
CA LEU A 45 6.34 -10.53 -1.86
C LEU A 45 5.21 -10.34 -0.85
N PHE A 46 5.02 -11.29 0.06
CA PHE A 46 4.01 -11.18 1.10
C PHE A 46 4.21 -9.93 1.97
N ASN A 47 5.46 -9.65 2.37
CA ASN A 47 5.83 -8.45 3.11
C ASN A 47 5.51 -7.19 2.33
N THR A 48 5.77 -7.16 1.02
CA THR A 48 5.43 -6.02 0.15
C THR A 48 3.92 -5.79 0.09
N LEU A 49 3.13 -6.86 -0.03
CA LEU A 49 1.67 -6.75 -0.07
C LEU A 49 1.07 -6.31 1.29
N GLN A 50 1.55 -6.88 2.40
CA GLN A 50 1.16 -6.47 3.75
C GLN A 50 1.57 -5.03 4.03
N TYR A 51 2.79 -4.68 3.65
CA TYR A 51 3.36 -3.35 3.77
C TYR A 51 2.46 -2.31 3.13
N HIS A 52 2.08 -2.56 1.87
CA HIS A 52 1.23 -1.66 1.13
C HIS A 52 -0.15 -1.55 1.83
N ALA A 53 -0.73 -2.64 2.33
CA ALA A 53 -1.99 -2.57 3.09
C ALA A 53 -1.90 -1.72 4.37
N VAL A 54 -0.81 -1.83 5.13
CA VAL A 54 -0.59 -1.06 6.37
C VAL A 54 -0.37 0.43 6.07
N ARG A 55 0.45 0.76 5.06
CA ARG A 55 0.70 2.15 4.64
C ARG A 55 -0.60 2.87 4.32
N LEU A 56 -1.54 2.17 3.69
CA LEU A 56 -2.86 2.69 3.36
C LEU A 56 -3.69 3.06 4.60
N GLN A 57 -3.71 2.15 5.57
CA GLN A 57 -4.45 2.33 6.82
C GLN A 57 -3.90 3.52 7.60
N VAL A 58 -2.57 3.57 7.78
CA VAL A 58 -1.90 4.67 8.48
C VAL A 58 -2.11 6.00 7.75
N PHE A 59 -2.05 6.01 6.41
CA PHE A 59 -2.32 7.22 5.64
C PHE A 59 -3.76 7.73 5.83
N HIS A 60 -4.75 6.83 5.82
CA HIS A 60 -6.15 7.19 6.07
C HIS A 60 -6.35 7.73 7.49
N GLU A 61 -5.71 7.12 8.50
CA GLU A 61 -5.79 7.57 9.89
C GLU A 61 -5.21 8.99 10.08
N ILE A 62 -4.17 9.35 9.33
CA ILE A 62 -3.50 10.65 9.42
C ILE A 62 -4.25 11.74 8.62
N TYR A 63 -4.66 11.45 7.38
CA TYR A 63 -5.13 12.46 6.43
C TYR A 63 -6.64 12.43 6.17
N GLY A 64 -7.34 11.40 6.62
CA GLY A 64 -8.78 11.21 6.36
C GLY A 64 -9.12 11.13 4.87
N ASP A 65 -10.40 11.35 4.56
CA ASP A 65 -10.91 11.45 3.18
C ASP A 65 -10.61 12.84 2.62
N SER A 66 -9.42 13.01 2.03
CA SER A 66 -8.97 14.28 1.47
C SER A 66 -8.46 14.12 0.03
N ARG A 67 -8.39 15.23 -0.72
CA ARG A 67 -7.77 15.23 -2.06
C ARG A 67 -6.29 14.85 -2.02
N ALA A 68 -5.58 15.19 -0.93
CA ALA A 68 -4.20 14.76 -0.74
C ALA A 68 -4.11 13.24 -0.60
N SER A 69 -5.12 12.62 0.04
CA SER A 69 -5.25 11.17 0.14
C SER A 69 -5.46 10.51 -1.22
N VAL A 70 -6.25 11.11 -2.11
CA VAL A 70 -6.42 10.59 -3.48
C VAL A 70 -5.08 10.49 -4.21
N GLY A 71 -4.28 11.56 -4.24
CA GLY A 71 -3.01 11.55 -4.97
C GLY A 71 -1.96 10.60 -4.37
N ALA A 72 -1.97 10.39 -3.05
CA ALA A 72 -1.14 9.37 -2.41
C ALA A 72 -1.61 7.95 -2.77
N PHE A 73 -2.92 7.74 -2.81
CA PHE A 73 -3.55 6.48 -3.16
C PHE A 73 -3.39 6.13 -4.65
N GLU A 74 -3.33 7.12 -5.54
CA GLU A 74 -3.00 6.91 -6.96
C GLU A 74 -1.60 6.33 -7.15
N ARG A 75 -0.60 6.88 -6.45
CA ARG A 75 0.77 6.33 -6.46
C ARG A 75 0.80 4.91 -5.93
N PHE A 76 0.01 4.63 -4.90
CA PHE A 76 -0.11 3.30 -4.35
C PHE A 76 -0.71 2.28 -5.31
N VAL A 77 -1.75 2.66 -6.05
CA VAL A 77 -2.33 1.81 -7.10
C VAL A 77 -1.30 1.54 -8.20
N ALA A 78 -0.56 2.57 -8.63
CA ALA A 78 0.50 2.41 -9.62
C ALA A 78 1.60 1.44 -9.15
N ASP A 79 2.01 1.53 -7.89
CA ASP A 79 2.97 0.59 -7.28
C ASP A 79 2.44 -0.85 -7.30
N ALA A 80 1.16 -1.05 -6.96
CA ALA A 80 0.52 -2.36 -6.96
C ALA A 80 0.41 -2.96 -8.38
N GLU A 81 0.11 -2.14 -9.39
CA GLU A 81 0.08 -2.54 -10.81
C GLU A 81 1.47 -2.87 -11.37
N GLU A 82 2.49 -2.10 -10.99
CA GLU A 82 3.88 -2.38 -11.34
C GLU A 82 4.31 -3.73 -10.75
N LEU A 83 4.01 -3.96 -9.46
CA LEU A 83 4.27 -5.21 -8.80
C LEU A 83 3.56 -6.38 -9.52
N GLU A 84 2.27 -6.26 -9.82
CA GLU A 84 1.54 -7.27 -10.60
C GLU A 84 2.23 -7.57 -11.94
N THR A 85 2.69 -6.53 -12.62
CA THR A 85 3.40 -6.67 -13.90
C THR A 85 4.71 -7.43 -13.74
N VAL A 86 5.50 -7.14 -12.70
CA VAL A 86 6.75 -7.86 -12.41
C VAL A 86 6.47 -9.30 -12.06
N ILE A 87 5.49 -9.56 -11.18
CA ILE A 87 5.10 -10.91 -10.77
C ILE A 87 4.57 -11.73 -11.96
N ARG A 88 3.79 -11.14 -12.86
CA ARG A 88 3.35 -11.79 -14.10
C ARG A 88 4.52 -12.19 -14.99
N LYS A 89 5.47 -11.26 -15.26
CA LYS A 89 6.69 -11.58 -16.04
C LYS A 89 7.49 -12.73 -15.40
N ARG A 90 7.56 -12.76 -14.07
CA ARG A 90 8.27 -13.79 -13.31
C ARG A 90 7.55 -15.13 -13.32
N PHE A 91 6.21 -15.12 -13.33
CA PHE A 91 5.38 -16.30 -13.53
C PHE A 91 5.57 -16.88 -14.93
N ASP A 92 5.60 -16.03 -15.97
CA ASP A 92 5.79 -16.44 -17.36
C ASP A 92 7.13 -17.17 -17.58
N VAL A 93 8.17 -16.83 -16.81
CA VAL A 93 9.48 -17.50 -16.82
C VAL A 93 9.62 -18.61 -15.76
N GLY A 94 8.53 -18.99 -15.09
CA GLY A 94 8.49 -20.12 -14.15
C GLY A 94 9.15 -19.88 -12.79
N THR A 95 9.45 -18.63 -12.44
CA THR A 95 10.12 -18.27 -11.17
C THR A 95 9.15 -17.93 -10.04
N VAL A 96 7.85 -17.89 -10.33
CA VAL A 96 6.78 -17.54 -9.39
C VAL A 96 5.66 -18.56 -9.47
N ARG A 97 5.02 -18.87 -8.34
CA ARG A 97 3.91 -19.83 -8.28
C ARG A 97 2.60 -19.15 -8.70
N GLN A 98 1.67 -19.92 -9.24
CA GLN A 98 0.32 -19.44 -9.59
C GLN A 98 -0.37 -18.74 -8.40
N GLN A 99 -0.20 -19.25 -7.19
CA GLN A 99 -0.77 -18.65 -5.97
C GLN A 99 -0.28 -17.21 -5.74
N ASP A 100 1.02 -16.97 -5.94
CA ASP A 100 1.64 -15.66 -5.75
C ASP A 100 1.15 -14.66 -6.80
N LEU A 101 0.99 -15.10 -8.05
CA LEU A 101 0.38 -14.31 -9.11
C LEU A 101 -1.07 -13.95 -8.77
N THR A 102 -1.89 -14.93 -8.37
CA THR A 102 -3.30 -14.71 -8.02
C THR A 102 -3.45 -13.75 -6.83
N LEU A 103 -2.60 -13.87 -5.81
CA LEU A 103 -2.59 -12.97 -4.66
C LEU A 103 -2.23 -11.55 -5.07
N THR A 104 -1.19 -11.39 -5.89
CA THR A 104 -0.74 -10.07 -6.36
C THR A 104 -1.77 -9.39 -7.26
N ALA A 105 -2.41 -10.14 -8.17
CA ALA A 105 -3.49 -9.62 -9.02
C ALA A 105 -4.72 -9.20 -8.19
N SER A 106 -5.10 -10.03 -7.21
CA SER A 106 -6.20 -9.71 -6.29
C SER A 106 -5.91 -8.45 -5.48
N TYR A 107 -4.65 -8.26 -5.12
CA TYR A 107 -4.18 -7.08 -4.41
C TYR A 107 -4.31 -5.81 -5.25
N ALA A 108 -3.77 -5.80 -6.46
CA ALA A 108 -3.85 -4.68 -7.39
C ALA A 108 -5.32 -4.31 -7.69
N ALA A 109 -6.18 -5.32 -7.91
CA ALA A 109 -7.61 -5.11 -8.12
C ALA A 109 -8.30 -4.47 -6.91
N ARG A 110 -7.96 -4.90 -5.69
CA ARG A 110 -8.49 -4.30 -4.47
C ARG A 110 -8.03 -2.85 -4.31
N ALA A 111 -6.74 -2.57 -4.53
CA ALA A 111 -6.20 -1.22 -4.46
C ALA A 111 -6.94 -0.27 -5.42
N LYS A 112 -7.17 -0.68 -6.66
CA LYS A 112 -7.98 0.11 -7.62
C LYS A 112 -9.37 0.40 -7.10
N LYS A 113 -10.07 -0.62 -6.58
CA LYS A 113 -11.44 -0.47 -6.08
C LYS A 113 -11.51 0.53 -4.92
N GLU A 114 -10.55 0.49 -4.01
CA GLU A 114 -10.47 1.41 -2.88
C GLU A 114 -10.16 2.84 -3.33
N LEU A 115 -9.31 3.02 -4.36
CA LEU A 115 -9.05 4.33 -4.96
C LEU A 115 -10.33 4.94 -5.54
N GLU A 116 -11.09 4.16 -6.31
CA GLU A 116 -12.35 4.63 -6.89
C GLU A 116 -13.36 5.00 -5.80
N ALA A 117 -13.45 4.18 -4.74
CA ALA A 117 -14.29 4.49 -3.59
C ALA A 117 -13.85 5.79 -2.87
N LEU A 118 -12.53 6.02 -2.75
CA LEU A 118 -11.99 7.25 -2.17
C LEU A 118 -12.28 8.47 -3.06
N LYS A 119 -12.08 8.36 -4.37
CA LYS A 119 -12.39 9.42 -5.34
C LYS A 119 -13.86 9.85 -5.25
N LEU A 120 -14.77 8.87 -5.16
CA LEU A 120 -16.20 9.12 -4.98
C LEU A 120 -16.50 9.86 -3.66
N ARG A 121 -15.92 9.42 -2.53
CA ARG A 121 -16.11 10.06 -1.23
C ARG A 121 -15.60 11.51 -1.19
N VAL A 122 -14.49 11.77 -1.87
CA VAL A 122 -13.82 13.08 -1.88
C VAL A 122 -14.33 14.00 -3.01
N GLY A 123 -15.17 13.49 -3.92
CA GLY A 123 -15.64 14.23 -5.09
C GLY A 123 -14.51 14.59 -6.06
N ALA A 124 -13.48 13.76 -6.13
CA ALA A 124 -12.41 13.87 -7.13
C ALA A 124 -12.85 13.13 -8.41
N LYS A 125 -12.83 13.83 -9.55
CA LYS A 125 -13.10 13.26 -10.87
C LYS A 125 -11.81 12.76 -11.51
#